data_AF-A0A2N2NF73-F1
#
_entry.id   AF-A0A2N2NF73-F1
#
_cell.length_a   1.000
_cell.length_b   1.000
_cell.length_c   1.000
_cell.angle_alpha   90.00
_cell.angle_beta   90.00
_cell.angle_gamma   90.00
#
_symmetry.space_group_name_H-M   'P 1'
#
loop_
_entity.id
_entity.type
_entity.pdbx_description
1 polymer ?
#
loop_
_entity_poly.entity_id
_entity_poly.type
_entity_poly.pdbx_seq_one_letter_code
_entity_poly.pdbx_strand_id
1 'polypeptide(L)'
;MAFIRKVTTTSGATAVQIAYKQKGKIVKIIHIGSAHTEAELNILLDIARMRLQANQLALFPEVQPTLHMGIKRSFSDLLWNSLREQYQRLGFGRLDDEVFEALCIARIVEPTSKLDSLRVLADLGVKPINQRRST
;
A
#
# COMPACT_ATOMS: atom_id res chain seq x y z
N MET A 1 -5.35 3.32 -32.07
CA MET A 1 -6.43 3.74 -31.14
C MET A 1 -6.55 2.75 -30.01
N ALA A 2 -6.67 3.23 -28.76
CA ALA A 2 -6.94 2.41 -27.59
C ALA A 2 -8.42 2.53 -27.20
N PHE A 3 -9.02 1.46 -26.69
CA PHE A 3 -10.39 1.48 -26.17
C PHE A 3 -10.55 0.46 -25.05
N ILE A 4 -11.51 0.73 -24.15
CA ILE A 4 -11.88 -0.19 -23.07
C ILE A 4 -12.86 -1.21 -23.62
N ARG A 5 -12.66 -2.48 -23.30
CA ARG A 5 -13.61 -3.56 -23.58
C ARG A 5 -13.88 -4.38 -22.34
N LYS A 6 -15.10 -4.90 -22.27
CA LYS A 6 -15.56 -5.86 -21.26
C LYS A 6 -15.66 -7.22 -21.93
N VAL A 7 -15.15 -8.27 -21.29
CA VAL A 7 -15.24 -9.64 -21.77
C VAL A 7 -15.67 -10.56 -20.62
N THR A 8 -16.67 -11.41 -20.87
CA THR A 8 -17.09 -12.43 -19.92
C THR A 8 -16.05 -13.55 -19.90
N THR A 9 -15.51 -13.85 -18.73
CA THR A 9 -14.53 -14.93 -18.55
C THR A 9 -15.24 -16.27 -18.39
N THR A 10 -14.49 -17.36 -18.54
CA THR A 10 -14.99 -18.73 -18.31
C THR A 10 -15.50 -18.94 -16.88
N SER A 11 -15.02 -18.15 -15.91
CA SER A 11 -15.46 -18.19 -14.51
C SER A 11 -16.72 -17.36 -14.23
N GLY A 12 -17.34 -16.74 -15.24
CA GLY A 12 -18.51 -15.89 -15.08
C GLY A 12 -18.20 -14.46 -14.61
N ALA A 13 -16.93 -14.10 -14.41
CA ALA A 13 -16.52 -12.74 -14.09
C ALA A 13 -16.52 -11.85 -15.35
N THR A 14 -16.62 -10.54 -15.17
CA THR A 14 -16.45 -9.56 -16.25
C THR A 14 -15.04 -8.98 -16.20
N ALA A 15 -14.18 -9.38 -17.13
CA ALA A 15 -12.85 -8.81 -17.26
C ALA A 15 -12.88 -7.46 -17.99
N VAL A 16 -12.24 -6.46 -17.40
CA VAL A 16 -12.02 -5.14 -18.00
C VAL A 16 -10.62 -5.08 -18.61
N GLN A 17 -10.54 -4.66 -19.86
CA GLN A 17 -9.30 -4.64 -20.63
C GLN A 17 -9.17 -3.35 -21.45
N ILE A 18 -7.94 -2.90 -21.66
CA ILE A 18 -7.61 -1.84 -22.63
C ILE A 18 -6.99 -2.50 -23.86
N ALA A 19 -7.66 -2.42 -25.00
CA ALA A 19 -7.20 -2.96 -26.26
C ALA A 19 -6.66 -1.85 -27.17
N TYR A 20 -5.50 -2.07 -27.78
CA TYR A 20 -4.87 -1.18 -28.74
C TYR A 20 -5.04 -1.73 -30.14
N LYS A 21 -5.63 -0.94 -31.03
CA LYS A 21 -5.76 -1.22 -32.46
C LYS A 21 -4.76 -0.41 -33.29
N GLN A 22 -4.13 -1.08 -34.25
CA GLN A 22 -3.37 -0.47 -35.34
C GLN A 22 -3.82 -1.09 -36.67
N LYS A 23 -4.11 -0.26 -37.68
CA LYS A 23 -4.59 -0.70 -39.01
C LYS A 23 -5.74 -1.73 -38.94
N GLY A 24 -6.70 -1.51 -38.04
CA GLY A 24 -7.87 -2.38 -37.83
C GLY A 24 -7.63 -3.63 -36.99
N LYS A 25 -6.38 -4.02 -36.71
CA LYS A 25 -6.04 -5.22 -35.91
C LYS A 25 -5.72 -4.85 -34.47
N ILE A 26 -6.14 -5.67 -33.51
CA ILE A 26 -5.74 -5.53 -32.10
C ILE A 26 -4.29 -6.01 -31.98
N VAL A 27 -3.40 -5.13 -31.54
CA VAL A 27 -1.95 -5.40 -31.43
C VAL A 27 -1.48 -5.56 -29.98
N LYS A 28 -2.24 -5.05 -29.01
CA LYS A 28 -1.92 -5.16 -27.58
C LYS A 28 -3.19 -5.14 -26.76
N ILE A 29 -3.23 -5.95 -25.70
CA ILE A 29 -4.31 -5.96 -24.72
C ILE A 29 -3.66 -5.83 -23.34
N ILE A 30 -4.14 -4.90 -22.54
CA ILE A 30 -3.76 -4.75 -21.13
C ILE A 30 -4.96 -5.19 -20.30
N HIS A 31 -4.76 -6.17 -19.43
CA HIS A 31 -5.78 -6.61 -18.46
C HIS A 31 -5.76 -5.68 -17.24
N ILE A 32 -6.94 -5.18 -16.85
CA ILE A 32 -7.10 -4.29 -15.69
C ILE A 32 -7.54 -5.10 -14.47
N GLY A 33 -8.47 -6.03 -14.65
CA GLY A 33 -8.99 -6.90 -13.59
C GLY A 33 -10.27 -7.60 -14.02
N SER A 34 -10.79 -8.47 -13.17
CA SER A 34 -12.08 -9.17 -13.34
C SER A 34 -13.01 -8.82 -12.20
N ALA A 35 -14.24 -8.43 -12.51
CA ALA A 35 -15.27 -8.08 -11.55
C ALA A 35 -16.32 -9.21 -11.43
N HIS A 36 -16.70 -9.53 -10.21
CA HIS A 36 -17.79 -10.43 -9.87
C HIS A 36 -19.06 -9.67 -9.45
N THR A 37 -18.96 -8.37 -9.18
CA THR A 37 -20.07 -7.49 -8.82
C THR A 37 -20.11 -6.25 -9.71
N GLU A 38 -21.26 -5.57 -9.76
CA GLU A 38 -21.41 -4.32 -10.50
C GLU A 38 -20.55 -3.19 -9.89
N ALA A 39 -20.41 -3.16 -8.56
CA ALA A 39 -19.57 -2.20 -7.87
C ALA A 39 -18.09 -2.36 -8.26
N GLU A 40 -17.57 -3.58 -8.25
CA GLU A 40 -16.21 -3.88 -8.73
C GLU A 40 -16.02 -3.50 -10.19
N LEU A 41 -17.03 -3.76 -11.03
CA LEU A 41 -16.97 -3.44 -12.46
C LEU A 41 -16.81 -1.92 -12.68
N ASN A 42 -17.57 -1.11 -11.94
CA ASN A 42 -17.48 0.35 -12.03
C ASN A 42 -16.09 0.86 -11.62
N ILE A 43 -15.53 0.34 -10.53
CA ILE A 43 -14.17 0.68 -10.08
C ILE A 43 -13.13 0.34 -11.17
N LEU A 44 -13.21 -0.86 -11.75
CA LEU A 44 -12.28 -1.28 -12.81
C LEU A 44 -12.43 -0.44 -14.09
N LEU A 45 -13.64 0.00 -14.43
CA LEU A 45 -13.88 0.90 -15.55
C LEU A 45 -13.26 2.27 -15.32
N ASP A 46 -13.34 2.82 -14.11
CA ASP A 46 -12.74 4.11 -13.78
C ASP A 46 -11.21 4.04 -13.81
N ILE A 47 -10.62 2.97 -13.27
CA ILE A 47 -9.17 2.71 -13.40
C ILE A 47 -8.77 2.61 -14.87
N ALA A 48 -9.55 1.90 -15.69
CA ALA A 48 -9.28 1.77 -17.12
C ALA A 48 -9.37 3.10 -17.87
N ARG A 49 -10.33 3.98 -17.51
CA ARG A 49 -10.46 5.34 -18.08
C ARG A 49 -9.27 6.21 -17.72
N MET A 50 -8.91 6.28 -16.44
CA MET A 50 -7.74 7.04 -15.99
C MET A 50 -6.48 6.60 -16.73
N ARG A 51 -6.28 5.28 -16.89
CA ARG A 51 -5.10 4.75 -17.57
C ARG A 51 -5.10 4.99 -19.08
N LEU A 52 -6.27 5.07 -19.71
CA LEU A 52 -6.40 5.44 -21.13
C LEU A 52 -6.11 6.93 -21.34
N GLN A 53 -6.52 7.77 -20.40
CA GLN A 53 -6.32 9.22 -20.42
C GLN A 53 -4.93 9.68 -19.95
N ALA A 54 -4.13 8.81 -19.31
CA ALA A 54 -2.82 9.17 -18.74
C ALA A 54 -1.81 9.80 -19.73
N ASN A 55 -1.99 9.63 -21.05
CA ASN A 55 -1.16 10.26 -22.09
C ASN A 55 -1.87 11.40 -22.84
N GLN A 56 -3.06 11.80 -22.41
CA GLN A 56 -3.80 12.91 -22.98
C GLN A 56 -3.69 14.10 -22.04
N LEU A 57 -3.16 15.22 -22.53
CA LEU A 57 -3.21 16.50 -21.83
C LEU A 57 -4.69 16.86 -21.59
N ALA A 58 -5.02 17.18 -20.33
CA ALA A 58 -6.36 17.63 -19.98
C ALA A 58 -6.69 18.89 -20.82
N LEU A 59 -7.82 18.85 -21.54
CA LEU A 59 -8.27 19.96 -22.39
C LEU A 59 -8.65 21.20 -21.57
N PHE A 60 -8.96 20.97 -20.30
CA PHE A 60 -9.27 21.99 -19.30
C PHE A 60 -8.30 21.83 -18.13
N PRO A 61 -7.95 22.92 -17.43
CA PRO A 61 -7.19 22.80 -16.19
C PRO A 61 -7.97 21.92 -15.22
N GLU A 62 -7.37 20.80 -14.81
CA GLU A 62 -7.84 20.01 -13.69
C GLU A 62 -8.06 20.97 -12.52
N VAL A 63 -9.27 21.00 -11.96
CA VAL A 63 -9.53 21.72 -10.72
C VAL A 63 -8.57 21.11 -9.71
N GLN A 64 -7.53 21.86 -9.32
CA GLN A 64 -6.61 21.39 -8.29
C GLN A 64 -7.47 21.05 -7.08
N PRO A 65 -7.49 19.78 -6.63
CA PRO A 65 -8.25 19.44 -5.45
C PRO A 65 -7.73 20.33 -4.32
N THR A 66 -8.62 21.14 -3.75
CA THR A 66 -8.28 22.04 -2.63
C THR A 66 -7.76 21.27 -1.41
N LEU A 67 -7.98 19.95 -1.39
CA LEU A 67 -7.48 18.99 -0.43
C LEU A 67 -6.35 18.16 -1.05
N HIS A 68 -5.11 18.53 -0.74
CA HIS A 68 -3.96 17.65 -0.92
C HIS A 68 -3.96 16.57 0.17
N MET A 69 -4.60 15.43 -0.09
CA MET A 69 -4.53 14.26 0.78
C MET A 69 -3.29 13.44 0.41
N GLY A 70 -2.16 13.74 1.06
CA GLY A 70 -0.92 12.99 0.94
C GLY A 70 -0.71 12.04 2.12
N ILE A 71 -0.15 10.87 1.86
CA ILE A 71 0.33 9.98 2.94
C ILE A 71 1.47 10.70 3.65
N LYS A 72 1.26 11.10 4.93
CA LYS A 72 2.31 11.72 5.75
C LYS A 72 3.43 10.74 6.09
N ARG A 73 3.08 9.45 6.28
CA ARG A 73 3.99 8.36 6.62
C ARG A 73 3.33 7.01 6.37
N SER A 74 4.12 6.01 6.01
CA SER A 74 3.72 4.58 5.98
C SER A 74 4.54 3.83 7.03
N PHE A 75 3.93 2.89 7.75
CA PHE A 75 4.58 2.05 8.75
C PHE A 75 3.81 0.74 8.98
N SER A 76 4.49 -0.27 9.53
CA SER A 76 3.93 -1.62 9.76
C SER A 76 3.39 -1.82 11.18
N ASP A 77 2.24 -1.20 11.50
CA ASP A 77 1.63 -1.24 12.84
C ASP A 77 1.23 -2.67 13.28
N LEU A 78 0.70 -3.47 12.36
CA LEU A 78 0.31 -4.85 12.64
C LEU A 78 1.50 -5.69 13.13
N LEU A 79 2.66 -5.53 12.48
CA LEU A 79 3.88 -6.26 12.84
C LEU A 79 4.36 -5.87 14.24
N TRP A 80 4.42 -4.57 14.53
CA TRP A 80 4.77 -4.07 15.86
C TRP A 80 3.87 -4.66 16.95
N ASN A 81 2.55 -4.55 16.78
CA ASN A 81 1.59 -5.03 17.78
C ASN A 81 1.66 -6.55 17.96
N SER A 82 1.85 -7.30 16.86
CA SER A 82 1.96 -8.76 16.91
C SER A 82 3.19 -9.22 17.68
N LEU A 83 4.36 -8.61 17.44
CA LEU A 83 5.59 -8.94 18.15
C LEU A 83 5.54 -8.52 19.62
N ARG A 84 4.91 -7.37 19.91
CA ARG A 84 4.67 -6.91 21.28
C ARG A 84 3.77 -7.88 22.05
N GLU A 85 2.69 -8.34 21.46
CA GLU A 85 1.82 -9.35 22.07
C GLU A 85 2.59 -10.64 22.39
N GLN A 86 3.45 -11.11 21.48
CA GLN A 86 4.28 -12.29 21.76
C GLN A 86 5.30 -12.03 22.88
N TYR A 87 5.91 -10.84 22.92
CA TYR A 87 6.83 -10.44 23.99
C TYR A 87 6.14 -10.50 25.37
N GLN A 88 4.90 -10.00 25.46
CA GLN A 88 4.09 -10.05 26.67
C GLN A 88 3.67 -11.49 27.02
N ARG A 89 3.22 -12.26 26.03
CA ARG A 89 2.79 -13.67 26.20
C ARG A 89 3.92 -14.58 26.69
N LEU A 90 5.16 -14.30 26.29
CA LEU A 90 6.35 -15.00 26.79
C LEU A 90 6.76 -14.58 28.21
N GLY A 91 6.06 -13.59 28.80
CA GLY A 91 6.32 -13.10 30.15
C GLY A 91 7.52 -12.14 30.25
N PHE A 92 8.05 -11.67 29.11
CA PHE A 92 9.17 -10.70 29.12
C PHE A 92 8.75 -9.31 29.57
N GLY A 93 7.44 -9.00 29.54
CA GLY A 93 6.87 -7.77 30.10
C GLY A 93 7.19 -7.53 31.58
N ARG A 94 7.59 -8.57 32.32
CA ARG A 94 8.06 -8.47 33.71
C ARG A 94 9.27 -7.54 33.91
N LEU A 95 10.02 -7.25 32.83
CA LEU A 95 11.18 -6.37 32.87
C LEU A 95 10.80 -4.88 33.02
N ASP A 96 9.54 -4.53 32.72
CA ASP A 96 9.00 -3.16 32.83
C ASP A 96 9.88 -2.08 32.18
N ASP A 97 10.51 -2.43 31.05
CA ASP A 97 11.38 -1.56 30.28
C ASP A 97 10.92 -1.51 28.82
N GLU A 98 10.16 -0.46 28.49
CA GLU A 98 9.62 -0.22 27.14
C GLU A 98 10.73 0.02 26.09
N VAL A 99 11.89 0.56 26.50
CA VAL A 99 13.03 0.80 25.60
C VAL A 99 13.68 -0.54 25.26
N PHE A 100 13.83 -1.41 26.25
CA PHE A 100 14.36 -2.75 26.06
C PHE A 100 13.43 -3.61 25.20
N GLU A 101 12.12 -3.60 25.47
CA GLU A 101 11.10 -4.25 24.63
C GLU A 101 11.21 -3.80 23.17
N ALA A 102 11.24 -2.49 22.93
CA ALA A 102 11.36 -1.92 21.59
C ALA A 102 12.66 -2.35 20.89
N LEU A 103 13.79 -2.34 21.60
CA LEU A 103 15.08 -2.77 21.03
C LEU A 103 15.11 -4.27 20.70
N CYS A 104 14.50 -5.11 21.53
CA CYS A 104 14.36 -6.54 21.24
C CYS A 104 13.53 -6.76 19.96
N ILE A 105 12.36 -6.11 19.87
CA ILE A 105 11.48 -6.22 18.70
C ILE A 105 12.18 -5.72 17.44
N ALA A 106 12.83 -4.56 17.50
CA ALA A 106 13.58 -4.01 16.36
C ALA A 106 14.65 -5.01 15.85
N ARG A 107 15.35 -5.70 16.76
CA ARG A 107 16.39 -6.67 16.40
C ARG A 107 15.88 -8.00 15.86
N ILE A 108 14.65 -8.36 16.16
CA ILE A 108 13.97 -9.50 15.52
C ILE A 108 13.62 -9.16 14.08
N VAL A 109 13.17 -7.92 13.83
CA VAL A 109 12.83 -7.44 12.49
C VAL A 109 14.08 -7.27 11.63
N GLU A 110 15.11 -6.64 12.18
CA GLU A 110 16.39 -6.46 11.51
C GLU A 110 17.54 -6.44 12.54
N PRO A 111 18.56 -7.33 12.42
CA PRO A 111 19.61 -7.48 13.42
C PRO A 111 20.65 -6.34 13.32
N THR A 112 20.28 -5.14 13.77
CA THR A 112 21.08 -3.91 13.62
C THR A 112 21.70 -3.41 14.94
N SER A 113 22.59 -2.42 14.82
CA SER A 113 23.18 -1.72 15.97
C SER A 113 22.11 -0.94 16.74
N LYS A 114 22.36 -0.57 18.01
CA LYS A 114 21.40 0.19 18.84
C LYS A 114 21.00 1.52 18.19
N LEU A 115 21.96 2.21 17.55
CA LEU A 115 21.70 3.48 16.88
C LEU A 115 20.84 3.28 15.62
N ASP A 116 21.12 2.23 14.85
CA ASP A 116 20.39 1.95 13.61
C ASP A 116 19.00 1.33 13.87
N SER A 117 18.75 0.76 15.05
CA SER A 117 17.42 0.31 15.47
C SER A 117 16.37 1.44 15.48
N LEU A 118 16.79 2.71 15.58
CA LEU A 118 15.87 3.86 15.51
C LEU A 118 15.16 3.95 14.15
N ARG A 119 15.84 3.59 13.07
CA ARG A 119 15.24 3.51 11.73
C ARG A 119 14.20 2.40 11.67
N VAL A 120 14.53 1.22 12.18
CA VAL A 120 13.61 0.06 12.21
C VAL A 120 12.37 0.39 13.03
N LEU A 121 12.53 1.00 14.20
CA LEU A 121 11.42 1.45 15.04
C LEU A 121 10.55 2.49 14.34
N ALA A 122 11.17 3.37 13.55
CA ALA A 122 10.45 4.32 12.72
C ALA A 122 9.61 3.60 11.62
N ASP A 123 10.15 2.58 10.97
CA ASP A 123 9.41 1.81 9.95
C ASP A 123 8.26 0.97 10.56
N LEU A 124 8.38 0.64 11.85
CA LEU A 124 7.33 -0.01 12.65
C LEU A 124 6.29 0.97 13.23
N GLY A 125 6.46 2.29 13.04
CA GLY A 125 5.51 3.30 13.51
C GLY A 125 5.67 3.69 14.97
N VAL A 126 6.72 3.21 15.64
CA VAL A 126 7.02 3.53 17.03
C VAL A 126 7.45 5.00 17.14
N LYS A 127 6.87 5.73 18.08
CA LYS A 127 7.27 7.12 18.37
C LYS A 127 8.65 7.12 19.04
N PRO A 128 9.47 8.17 18.86
CA PRO A 128 10.76 8.27 19.52
C PRO A 128 10.60 8.11 21.04
N ILE A 129 11.17 7.05 21.59
CA ILE A 129 11.20 6.81 23.04
C ILE A 129 12.42 7.56 23.58
N ASN A 130 12.21 8.52 24.47
CA ASN A 130 13.27 9.37 24.99
C ASN A 130 14.30 8.54 25.79
N GLN A 131 15.53 8.46 25.30
CA GLN A 131 16.62 7.69 25.93
C GLN A 131 17.30 8.37 27.13
N ARG A 132 16.67 9.39 27.74
CA ARG A 132 17.25 10.11 28.89
C ARG A 132 16.38 9.97 30.13
N ARG A 133 16.55 8.85 30.83
CA ARG A 133 16.49 8.87 32.30
C ARG A 133 17.93 8.99 32.79
N SER A 134 18.31 10.23 33.10
CA SER A 134 19.53 10.52 33.84
C SER A 134 19.32 10.03 35.27
N THR A 135 20.16 9.11 35.73
CA THR A 135 20.51 8.93 37.13
C THR A 135 22.01 8.93 37.20
#